data_AF-A0A918AMY7-F1
#
_entry.id   AF-A0A918AMY7-F1
#
_cell.length_a   1.000
_cell.length_b   1.000
_cell.length_c   1.000
_cell.angle_alpha   90.00
_cell.angle_beta   90.00
_cell.angle_gamma   90.00
#
_symmetry.space_group_name_H-M   'P 1'
#
loop_
_entity.id
_entity.type
_entity.pdbx_description
1 polymer ?
#
loop_
_entity_poly.entity_id
_entity_poly.type
_entity_poly.pdbx_seq_one_letter_code
_entity_poly.pdbx_strand_id
1 'polypeptide(L)'
;MANTELYFKALSGTLRSNPREPTEKWIFRNDTCMSVVLYWITPGGAHAGLNPDTNNFEEGYPGIALPGNGGIEIYSELGNYFIAMSPSGGLAGVFARDSDHQGGATMTCADFLDPGDVGPIPVPDSARPIPPDSPRVVVGCGMAQGLPNVIVREQFWRLAPDSYSIGPDETRTVSYTQTSGMESTTSEQQSLAQSLNVSATAGWGPVSASVSASLSSNTSTFQQVTLSSQQTTFVSRTLEPASEARTTLYWQLTEVITVFAKDSNDSLVPQASSITGLQPILAYAYHPDQLAEPRRRSRMTAEERERAPSVDSPGGHTRTELLQG
;
A
#
# COMPACT_ATOMS: atom_id res chain seq x y z
N MET A 1 -4.02 5.20 -18.01
CA MET A 1 -4.23 4.08 -17.07
C MET A 1 -2.87 3.52 -16.75
N ALA A 2 -2.47 3.59 -15.48
CA ALA A 2 -1.28 2.89 -15.02
C ALA A 2 -1.34 1.42 -15.46
N ASN A 3 -0.21 0.84 -15.83
CA ASN A 3 -0.17 -0.56 -16.24
C ASN A 3 -0.46 -1.43 -15.01
N THR A 4 -1.72 -1.82 -14.81
CA THR A 4 -2.23 -2.62 -13.68
C THR A 4 -1.36 -3.86 -13.43
N GLU A 5 -0.78 -4.43 -14.49
CA GLU A 5 0.16 -5.55 -14.40
C GLU A 5 1.42 -5.19 -13.60
N LEU A 6 2.03 -4.03 -13.85
CA LEU A 6 3.21 -3.57 -13.11
C LEU A 6 2.88 -3.33 -11.63
N TYR A 7 1.67 -2.83 -11.37
CA TYR A 7 1.19 -2.62 -10.03
C TYR A 7 1.09 -3.93 -9.25
N PHE A 8 0.47 -4.96 -9.83
CA PHE A 8 0.39 -6.28 -9.20
C PHE A 8 1.76 -6.97 -9.10
N LYS A 9 2.66 -6.72 -10.03
CA LYS A 9 4.06 -7.16 -9.90
C LYS A 9 4.75 -6.48 -8.71
N ALA A 10 4.52 -5.20 -8.48
CA ALA A 10 5.06 -4.50 -7.31
C ALA A 10 4.46 -5.07 -6.01
N LEU A 11 3.13 -5.22 -5.92
CA LEU A 11 2.46 -5.76 -4.74
C LEU A 11 2.88 -7.20 -4.40
N SER A 12 3.07 -8.03 -5.42
CA SER A 12 3.55 -9.41 -5.23
C SER A 12 5.06 -9.49 -4.96
N GLY A 13 5.78 -8.36 -5.01
CA GLY A 13 7.24 -8.34 -4.88
C GLY A 13 7.95 -9.07 -6.01
N THR A 14 7.36 -9.12 -7.21
CA THR A 14 7.91 -9.75 -8.43
C THR A 14 8.38 -8.76 -9.48
N LEU A 15 8.17 -7.45 -9.28
CA LEU A 15 8.71 -6.40 -10.13
C LEU A 15 10.24 -6.37 -10.05
N ARG A 16 10.93 -6.31 -11.18
CA ARG A 16 12.40 -6.31 -11.30
C ARG A 16 12.84 -5.32 -12.36
N SER A 17 13.81 -4.48 -12.06
CA SER A 17 14.40 -3.59 -13.06
C SER A 17 15.56 -4.25 -13.78
N ASN A 18 15.71 -3.96 -15.07
CA ASN A 18 16.91 -4.31 -15.83
C ASN A 18 17.83 -3.07 -15.86
N PRO A 19 19.14 -3.20 -15.56
CA PRO A 19 20.09 -2.10 -15.72
C PRO A 19 20.03 -1.50 -17.13
N ARG A 20 20.23 -0.19 -17.26
CA ARG A 20 20.25 0.49 -18.56
C ARG A 20 21.45 1.41 -18.68
N GLU A 21 22.14 1.30 -19.81
CA GLU A 21 23.09 2.31 -20.28
C GLU A 21 22.51 3.01 -21.51
N PRO A 22 22.78 4.32 -21.71
CA PRO A 22 23.58 5.23 -20.87
C PRO A 22 22.81 5.91 -19.72
N THR A 23 23.52 6.63 -18.84
CA THR A 23 22.91 7.56 -17.87
C THR A 23 22.03 8.55 -18.62
N GLU A 24 20.74 8.63 -18.28
CA GLU A 24 19.86 9.70 -18.77
C GLU A 24 19.18 10.42 -17.60
N LYS A 25 18.79 11.66 -17.87
CA LYS A 25 18.00 12.48 -16.97
C LYS A 25 16.57 11.97 -16.96
N TRP A 26 16.01 11.76 -15.78
CA TRP A 26 14.59 11.45 -15.61
C TRP A 26 13.96 12.35 -14.55
N ILE A 27 12.87 13.02 -14.90
CA ILE A 27 12.19 13.97 -14.01
C ILE A 27 10.96 13.29 -13.42
N PHE A 28 10.90 13.17 -12.11
CA PHE A 28 9.69 12.77 -11.41
C PHE A 28 8.93 14.00 -10.91
N ARG A 29 7.64 14.05 -11.18
CA ARG A 29 6.72 15.05 -10.62
C ARG A 29 5.64 14.36 -9.81
N ASN A 30 5.30 14.93 -8.67
CA ASN A 30 4.20 14.50 -7.83
C ASN A 30 3.12 15.58 -7.86
N ASP A 31 2.16 15.46 -8.77
CA ASP A 31 1.01 16.36 -8.89
C ASP A 31 -0.16 15.92 -7.98
N THR A 32 0.14 15.19 -6.90
CA THR A 32 -0.84 14.85 -5.87
C THR A 32 -0.70 15.77 -4.67
N CYS A 33 -1.72 15.80 -3.79
CA CYS A 33 -1.66 16.60 -2.57
C CYS A 33 -0.86 15.95 -1.43
N MET A 34 -0.44 14.69 -1.57
CA MET A 34 0.33 13.98 -0.55
C MET A 34 1.81 13.90 -0.93
N SER A 35 2.69 13.94 0.07
CA SER A 35 4.09 13.57 -0.13
C SER A 35 4.20 12.07 -0.35
N VAL A 36 5.14 11.63 -1.18
CA VAL A 36 5.45 10.21 -1.38
C VAL A 36 6.93 9.94 -1.16
N VAL A 37 7.27 8.67 -0.95
CA VAL A 37 8.64 8.19 -0.88
C VAL A 37 8.91 7.38 -2.14
N LEU A 38 9.87 7.84 -2.94
CA LEU A 38 10.26 7.22 -4.19
C LEU A 38 11.38 6.21 -3.93
N TYR A 39 11.20 4.98 -4.41
CA TYR A 39 12.21 3.93 -4.39
C TYR A 39 12.50 3.45 -5.82
N TRP A 40 13.77 3.11 -6.06
CA TRP A 40 14.13 2.32 -7.23
C TRP A 40 13.96 0.83 -6.92
N ILE A 41 13.50 0.04 -7.89
CA ILE A 41 13.40 -1.41 -7.76
C ILE A 41 14.66 -2.06 -8.32
N THR A 42 15.42 -2.80 -7.51
CA THR A 42 16.67 -3.43 -7.96
C THR A 42 16.43 -4.58 -8.95
N PRO A 43 17.47 -5.09 -9.64
CA PRO A 43 17.37 -6.34 -10.42
C PRO A 43 16.99 -7.56 -9.57
N GLY A 44 17.25 -7.52 -8.26
CA GLY A 44 16.78 -8.52 -7.29
C GLY A 44 15.36 -8.28 -6.79
N GLY A 45 14.78 -7.10 -7.08
CA GLY A 45 13.43 -6.70 -6.70
C GLY A 45 13.30 -6.11 -5.31
N ALA A 46 14.41 -5.74 -4.69
CA ALA A 46 14.37 -4.99 -3.45
C ALA A 46 14.08 -3.52 -3.72
N HIS A 47 13.64 -2.81 -2.68
CA HIS A 47 13.55 -1.36 -2.72
C HIS A 47 14.92 -0.79 -2.38
N ALA A 48 15.41 0.09 -3.24
CA ALA A 48 16.64 0.82 -3.05
C ALA A 48 16.34 2.31 -2.91
N GLY A 49 17.01 2.94 -1.95
CA GLY A 49 16.90 4.35 -1.64
C GLY A 49 18.21 5.09 -1.91
N LEU A 50 18.22 6.42 -1.82
CA LEU A 50 19.41 7.21 -2.13
C LEU A 50 20.40 7.14 -0.96
N ASN A 51 21.59 6.59 -1.22
CA ASN A 51 22.71 6.64 -0.30
C ASN A 51 23.36 8.04 -0.38
N PRO A 52 23.37 8.83 0.72
CA PRO A 52 23.93 10.18 0.70
C PRO A 52 25.45 10.21 0.50
N ASP A 53 26.16 9.12 0.82
CA ASP A 53 27.62 9.06 0.76
C ASP A 53 28.11 8.78 -0.66
N THR A 54 27.42 7.89 -1.39
CA THR A 54 27.76 7.51 -2.77
C THR A 54 26.93 8.26 -3.81
N ASN A 55 25.87 8.93 -3.37
CA ASN A 55 24.81 9.49 -4.19
C ASN A 55 24.10 8.47 -5.10
N ASN A 56 24.23 7.17 -4.83
CA ASN A 56 23.63 6.09 -5.65
C ASN A 56 22.43 5.45 -4.95
N PHE A 57 21.55 4.82 -5.73
CA PHE A 57 20.45 4.05 -5.18
C PHE A 57 20.93 2.67 -4.71
N GLU A 58 20.77 2.40 -3.42
CA GLU A 58 21.28 1.19 -2.77
C GLU A 58 20.22 0.54 -1.87
N GLU A 59 20.24 -0.80 -1.78
CA GLU A 59 19.35 -1.54 -0.90
C GLU A 59 19.60 -1.19 0.57
N GLY A 60 18.54 -1.02 1.35
CA GLY A 60 18.63 -0.70 2.78
C GLY A 60 18.70 0.80 3.11
N TYR A 61 18.85 1.67 2.10
CA TYR A 61 18.77 3.12 2.27
C TYR A 61 17.32 3.62 2.17
N PRO A 62 16.99 4.75 2.84
CA PRO A 62 15.66 5.35 2.75
C PRO A 62 15.40 5.88 1.35
N GLY A 63 14.15 5.76 0.90
CA GLY A 63 13.73 6.33 -0.38
C GLY A 63 13.72 7.86 -0.32
N ILE A 64 13.56 8.49 -1.49
CA ILE A 64 13.58 9.94 -1.59
C ILE A 64 12.18 10.49 -1.33
N ALA A 65 12.03 11.34 -0.32
CA ALA A 65 10.78 12.04 -0.07
C ALA A 65 10.52 13.09 -1.16
N LEU A 66 9.37 13.01 -1.81
CA LEU A 66 8.90 13.92 -2.84
C LEU A 66 7.62 14.60 -2.34
N PRO A 67 7.65 15.92 -2.04
CA PRO A 67 6.47 16.62 -1.52
C PRO A 67 5.33 16.64 -2.54
N GLY A 68 4.10 16.84 -2.06
CA GLY A 68 2.95 17.08 -2.93
C GLY A 68 3.13 18.36 -3.76
N ASN A 69 2.78 18.32 -5.03
CA ASN A 69 3.10 19.31 -6.07
C ASN A 69 4.62 19.55 -6.26
N GLY A 70 5.45 18.59 -5.86
CA GLY A 70 6.91 18.66 -5.95
C GLY A 70 7.49 17.95 -7.17
N GLY A 71 8.78 18.18 -7.42
CA GLY A 71 9.53 17.49 -8.47
C GLY A 71 10.96 17.16 -8.06
N ILE A 72 11.51 16.12 -8.68
CA ILE A 72 12.92 15.76 -8.52
C ILE A 72 13.50 15.31 -9.85
N GLU A 73 14.74 15.72 -10.10
CA GLU A 73 15.53 15.22 -11.22
C GLU A 73 16.48 14.13 -10.74
N ILE A 74 16.40 12.97 -11.38
CA ILE A 74 17.26 11.82 -11.12
C ILE A 74 18.09 11.58 -12.38
N TYR A 75 19.41 11.66 -12.26
CA TYR A 75 20.34 11.34 -13.33
C TYR A 75 20.94 9.97 -13.03
N SER A 76 20.50 8.92 -13.71
CA SER A 76 21.00 7.59 -13.38
C SER A 76 20.88 6.53 -14.48
N GLU A 77 21.79 5.55 -14.42
CA GLU A 77 21.82 4.29 -15.19
C GLU A 77 20.82 3.25 -14.64
N LEU A 78 19.99 3.69 -13.70
CA LEU A 78 19.03 2.85 -13.02
C LEU A 78 18.04 2.26 -14.00
N GLY A 79 17.67 1.03 -13.69
CA GLY A 79 16.77 0.26 -14.52
C GLY A 79 15.34 0.79 -14.53
N ASN A 80 14.48 0.03 -15.19
CA ASN A 80 13.23 0.54 -15.73
C ASN A 80 12.17 0.95 -14.70
N TYR A 81 12.23 0.53 -13.43
CA TYR A 81 11.08 0.68 -12.53
C TYR A 81 11.38 1.39 -11.22
N PHE A 82 10.48 2.31 -10.90
CA PHE A 82 10.42 3.00 -9.62
C PHE A 82 9.01 2.85 -9.05
N ILE A 83 8.93 2.89 -7.73
CA ILE A 83 7.65 2.88 -7.01
C ILE A 83 7.55 4.12 -6.13
N ALA A 84 6.35 4.67 -6.02
CA ALA A 84 6.03 5.70 -5.04
C ALA A 84 5.20 5.07 -3.91
N MET A 85 5.59 5.34 -2.67
CA MET A 85 4.87 4.90 -1.49
C MET A 85 4.34 6.10 -0.71
N SER A 86 3.16 5.98 -0.10
CA SER A 86 2.62 6.97 0.82
C SER A 86 3.47 7.05 2.10
N PRO A 87 3.33 8.11 2.91
CA PRO A 87 4.03 8.22 4.20
C PRO A 87 3.61 7.13 5.19
N SER A 88 2.42 6.54 5.02
CA SER A 88 1.91 5.41 5.80
C SER A 88 2.34 4.04 5.26
N GLY A 89 3.10 4.00 4.15
CA GLY A 89 3.66 2.78 3.57
C GLY A 89 2.76 2.07 2.55
N GLY A 90 1.67 2.69 2.09
CA GLY A 90 0.86 2.19 0.99
C GLY A 90 1.51 2.45 -0.36
N LEU A 91 1.44 1.50 -1.30
CA LEU A 91 1.86 1.71 -2.67
C LEU A 91 0.93 2.74 -3.31
N ALA A 92 1.50 3.81 -3.89
CA ALA A 92 0.77 4.90 -4.52
C ALA A 92 0.90 4.89 -6.04
N GLY A 93 2.01 4.37 -6.58
CA GLY A 93 2.23 4.32 -8.01
C GLY A 93 3.43 3.48 -8.39
N VAL A 94 3.44 3.00 -9.63
CA VAL A 94 4.56 2.28 -10.25
C VAL A 94 4.86 2.94 -11.59
N PHE A 95 6.11 3.33 -11.78
CA PHE A 95 6.55 4.09 -12.95
C PHE A 95 7.57 3.28 -13.73
N ALA A 96 7.27 3.06 -15.01
CA ALA A 96 8.16 2.45 -15.95
C ALA A 96 8.84 3.53 -16.79
N ARG A 97 10.16 3.48 -16.86
CA ARG A 97 10.95 4.19 -17.86
C ARG A 97 10.89 3.39 -19.15
N ASP A 98 9.90 3.68 -19.99
CA ASP A 98 9.80 3.13 -21.35
C ASP A 98 10.28 4.16 -22.40
N SER A 99 10.30 3.75 -23.67
CA SER A 99 10.71 4.60 -24.79
C SER A 99 9.79 5.80 -25.03
N ASP A 100 8.59 5.79 -24.44
CA ASP A 100 7.55 6.78 -24.69
C ASP A 100 7.58 7.88 -23.60
N HIS A 101 8.21 7.61 -22.46
CA HIS A 101 8.36 8.52 -21.31
C HIS A 101 9.79 9.08 -21.13
N GLN A 102 10.50 9.34 -22.23
CA GLN A 102 11.91 9.77 -22.23
C GLN A 102 12.20 11.08 -21.44
N GLY A 103 11.17 11.85 -21.06
CA GLY A 103 11.34 13.12 -20.34
C GLY A 103 11.07 13.07 -18.83
N GLY A 104 10.40 12.04 -18.31
CA GLY A 104 9.92 12.05 -16.94
C GLY A 104 8.70 11.18 -16.68
N ALA A 105 8.28 11.14 -15.42
CA ALA A 105 7.01 10.59 -14.99
C ALA A 105 6.32 11.60 -14.07
N THR A 106 5.02 11.82 -14.31
CA THR A 106 4.18 12.64 -13.43
C THR A 106 3.18 11.72 -12.77
N MET A 107 3.19 11.67 -11.44
CA MET A 107 2.17 11.00 -10.64
C MET A 107 1.02 11.96 -10.38
N THR A 108 -0.19 11.50 -10.63
CA THR A 108 -1.46 12.19 -10.37
C THR A 108 -2.38 11.27 -9.58
N CYS A 109 -3.51 11.79 -9.08
CA CYS A 109 -4.51 10.92 -8.44
C CYS A 109 -5.12 9.87 -9.38
N ALA A 110 -4.94 10.01 -10.71
CA ALA A 110 -5.40 9.02 -11.69
C ALA A 110 -4.47 7.80 -11.80
N ASP A 111 -3.29 7.85 -11.15
CA ASP A 111 -2.36 6.73 -11.08
C ASP A 111 -2.62 5.83 -9.87
N PHE A 112 -3.51 6.25 -8.96
CA PHE A 112 -3.99 5.41 -7.87
C PHE A 112 -4.87 4.28 -8.40
N LEU A 113 -4.92 3.18 -7.66
CA LEU A 113 -5.86 2.11 -7.96
C LEU A 113 -7.29 2.52 -7.61
N ASP A 114 -8.24 1.95 -8.34
CA ASP A 114 -9.64 2.08 -7.99
C ASP A 114 -9.93 1.42 -6.63
N PRO A 115 -10.85 1.97 -5.82
CA PRO A 115 -11.29 1.33 -4.59
C PRO A 115 -11.77 -0.10 -4.84
N GLY A 116 -11.23 -1.06 -4.08
CA GLY A 116 -11.47 -2.49 -4.22
C GLY A 116 -10.45 -3.23 -5.08
N ASP A 117 -9.67 -2.53 -5.92
CA ASP A 117 -8.67 -3.15 -6.80
C ASP A 117 -7.31 -3.34 -6.11
N VAL A 118 -7.29 -3.82 -4.86
CA VAL A 118 -6.07 -3.88 -4.03
C VAL A 118 -5.15 -5.08 -4.33
N GLY A 119 -5.40 -5.75 -5.46
CA GLY A 119 -4.75 -7.00 -5.82
C GLY A 119 -5.38 -8.23 -5.15
N PRO A 120 -4.80 -9.42 -5.39
CA PRO A 120 -5.34 -10.67 -4.89
C PRO A 120 -5.12 -10.83 -3.39
N ILE A 121 -5.98 -11.63 -2.77
CA ILE A 121 -5.80 -12.09 -1.39
C ILE A 121 -4.49 -12.88 -1.26
N PRO A 122 -3.70 -12.66 -0.19
CA PRO A 122 -2.54 -13.48 0.12
C PRO A 122 -2.92 -14.96 0.26
N VAL A 123 -2.22 -15.82 -0.47
CA VAL A 123 -2.46 -17.28 -0.46
C VAL A 123 -1.43 -17.93 0.48
N PRO A 124 -1.84 -18.85 1.37
CA PRO A 124 -0.90 -19.61 2.19
C PRO A 124 0.04 -20.46 1.35
N ASP A 125 1.27 -20.63 1.84
CA ASP A 125 2.28 -21.51 1.25
C ASP A 125 2.85 -22.46 2.34
N SER A 126 3.60 -23.50 1.94
CA SER A 126 4.10 -24.49 2.89
C SER A 126 5.11 -23.93 3.92
N ALA A 127 5.71 -22.76 3.65
CA ALA A 127 6.55 -22.05 4.62
C ALA A 127 5.76 -21.09 5.51
N ARG A 128 4.61 -20.59 5.03
CA ARG A 128 3.72 -19.64 5.71
C ARG A 128 2.26 -20.10 5.54
N PRO A 129 1.82 -21.07 6.37
CA PRO A 129 0.44 -21.55 6.36
C PRO A 129 -0.60 -20.49 6.74
N ILE A 130 -0.16 -19.44 7.44
CA ILE A 130 -0.94 -18.24 7.72
C ILE A 130 -0.20 -17.07 7.05
N PRO A 131 -0.64 -16.61 5.88
CA PRO A 131 0.01 -15.51 5.19
C PRO A 131 -0.27 -14.19 5.94
N PRO A 132 0.62 -13.19 5.81
CA PRO A 132 0.38 -11.86 6.36
C PRO A 132 -0.73 -11.14 5.58
N ASP A 133 -1.17 -10.00 6.10
CA ASP A 133 -2.00 -9.04 5.38
C ASP A 133 -1.36 -8.64 4.03
N SER A 134 -2.19 -8.27 3.05
CA SER A 134 -1.67 -7.75 1.78
C SER A 134 -0.99 -6.39 2.01
N PRO A 135 -0.08 -5.98 1.11
CA PRO A 135 0.41 -4.61 1.11
C PRO A 135 -0.75 -3.62 0.96
N ARG A 136 -0.58 -2.44 1.55
CA ARG A 136 -1.53 -1.34 1.40
C ARG A 136 -1.39 -0.69 0.04
N VAL A 137 -2.51 -0.24 -0.51
CA VAL A 137 -2.56 0.55 -1.73
C VAL A 137 -3.29 1.85 -1.48
N VAL A 138 -2.79 2.94 -2.05
CA VAL A 138 -3.49 4.22 -2.05
C VAL A 138 -4.56 4.18 -3.12
N VAL A 139 -5.78 4.49 -2.71
CA VAL A 139 -6.97 4.55 -3.59
C VAL A 139 -7.56 5.97 -3.66
N GLY A 140 -6.94 6.92 -2.96
CA GLY A 140 -7.37 8.30 -2.94
C GLY A 140 -6.52 9.18 -2.05
N CYS A 141 -6.39 10.46 -2.43
CA CYS A 141 -5.88 11.50 -1.55
C CYS A 141 -6.62 12.82 -1.81
N GLY A 142 -6.67 13.70 -0.81
CA GLY A 142 -7.31 15.00 -0.92
C GLY A 142 -6.85 15.95 0.18
N MET A 143 -7.20 17.24 0.07
CA MET A 143 -7.02 18.21 1.14
C MET A 143 -8.38 18.57 1.73
N ALA A 144 -8.46 18.72 3.05
CA ALA A 144 -9.64 19.28 3.70
C ALA A 144 -9.76 20.77 3.34
N GLN A 145 -10.93 21.25 2.93
CA GLN A 145 -11.08 22.67 2.59
C GLN A 145 -10.88 23.56 3.81
N GLY A 146 -10.14 24.66 3.61
CA GLY A 146 -9.84 25.63 4.66
C GLY A 146 -8.80 25.15 5.68
N LEU A 147 -8.29 23.92 5.56
CA LEU A 147 -7.27 23.36 6.44
C LEU A 147 -6.07 22.88 5.61
N PRO A 148 -4.83 22.98 6.12
CA PRO A 148 -3.64 22.46 5.45
C PRO A 148 -3.50 20.94 5.54
N ASN A 149 -4.55 20.23 6.00
CA ASN A 149 -4.50 18.80 6.25
C ASN A 149 -4.65 17.99 4.96
N VAL A 150 -3.79 16.99 4.81
CA VAL A 150 -3.83 16.00 3.73
C VAL A 150 -4.53 14.75 4.23
N ILE A 151 -5.46 14.23 3.44
CA ILE A 151 -6.20 13.02 3.72
C ILE A 151 -5.73 11.97 2.71
N VAL A 152 -5.32 10.81 3.20
CA VAL A 152 -4.95 9.66 2.36
C VAL A 152 -5.89 8.51 2.68
N ARG A 153 -6.40 7.87 1.64
CA ARG A 153 -7.25 6.68 1.70
C ARG A 153 -6.47 5.50 1.16
N GLU A 154 -6.28 4.50 2.01
CA GLU A 154 -5.60 3.26 1.68
C GLU A 154 -6.54 2.07 1.84
N GLN A 155 -6.31 1.01 1.06
CA GLN A 155 -7.03 -0.25 1.21
C GLN A 155 -6.06 -1.44 1.13
N PHE A 156 -6.43 -2.55 1.78
CA PHE A 156 -5.70 -3.81 1.75
C PHE A 156 -6.56 -4.99 2.21
N TRP A 157 -6.16 -6.20 1.87
CA TRP A 157 -6.73 -7.42 2.43
C TRP A 157 -6.13 -7.70 3.80
N ARG A 158 -7.00 -7.72 4.82
CA ARG A 158 -6.64 -8.08 6.18
C ARG A 158 -7.16 -9.48 6.51
N LEU A 159 -6.32 -10.29 7.15
CA LEU A 159 -6.75 -11.56 7.70
C LEU A 159 -7.64 -11.31 8.93
N ALA A 160 -8.87 -11.83 8.90
CA ALA A 160 -9.80 -11.70 10.00
C ALA A 160 -9.42 -12.66 11.15
N PRO A 161 -9.61 -12.24 12.42
CA PRO A 161 -9.23 -13.01 13.60
C PRO A 161 -10.00 -14.34 13.75
N ASP A 162 -11.13 -14.47 13.04
CA ASP A 162 -12.03 -15.62 13.10
C ASP A 162 -11.56 -16.81 12.24
N SER A 163 -10.36 -16.73 11.64
CA SER A 163 -9.74 -17.84 10.92
C SER A 163 -9.47 -19.03 11.84
N TYR A 164 -9.75 -20.25 11.37
CA TYR A 164 -9.65 -21.46 12.20
C TYR A 164 -9.12 -22.67 11.42
N SER A 165 -8.66 -23.68 12.16
CA SER A 165 -8.34 -25.00 11.65
C SER A 165 -9.17 -26.07 12.36
N ILE A 166 -9.53 -27.12 11.62
CA ILE A 166 -10.27 -28.28 12.10
C ILE A 166 -9.52 -29.55 11.66
N GLY A 167 -9.34 -30.48 12.59
CA GLY A 167 -8.77 -31.79 12.31
C GLY A 167 -9.76 -32.73 11.59
N PRO A 168 -9.28 -33.88 11.09
CA PRO A 168 -10.16 -34.93 10.57
C PRO A 168 -11.14 -35.39 11.64
N ASP A 169 -12.41 -35.54 11.26
CA ASP A 169 -13.53 -35.99 12.09
C ASP A 169 -13.81 -35.11 13.34
N GLU A 170 -13.16 -33.96 13.45
CA GLU A 170 -13.42 -33.00 14.51
C GLU A 170 -14.70 -32.23 14.19
N THR A 171 -15.56 -32.06 15.20
CA THR A 171 -16.70 -31.13 15.13
C THR A 171 -16.37 -29.91 15.96
N ARG A 172 -16.44 -28.73 15.35
CA ARG A 172 -16.15 -27.47 16.03
C ARG A 172 -17.28 -26.49 15.82
N THR A 173 -17.84 -25.99 16.93
CA THR A 173 -18.72 -24.83 16.89
C THR A 173 -17.85 -23.60 16.95
N VAL A 174 -17.83 -22.85 15.84
CA VAL A 174 -17.11 -21.58 15.77
C VAL A 174 -18.13 -20.47 15.91
N SER A 175 -17.98 -19.71 16.99
CA SER A 175 -18.65 -18.43 17.15
C SER A 175 -17.71 -17.39 16.56
N TYR A 176 -18.07 -16.81 15.43
CA TYR A 176 -17.32 -15.68 14.88
C TYR A 176 -18.12 -14.40 15.02
N THR A 177 -17.42 -13.30 15.25
CA THR A 177 -18.06 -11.99 15.37
C THR A 177 -18.06 -11.35 13.99
N GLN A 178 -19.17 -11.48 13.27
CA GLN A 178 -19.29 -10.73 12.02
C GLN A 178 -19.43 -9.25 12.35
N THR A 179 -18.32 -8.52 12.23
CA THR A 179 -18.31 -7.06 12.32
C THR A 179 -18.84 -6.52 10.98
N SER A 180 -20.13 -6.26 10.91
CA SER A 180 -20.73 -5.51 9.82
C SER A 180 -20.56 -4.02 10.10
N GLY A 181 -19.65 -3.36 9.39
CA GLY A 181 -19.53 -1.91 9.41
C GLY A 181 -20.66 -1.27 8.60
N MET A 182 -21.64 -0.72 9.31
CA MET A 182 -22.45 0.49 9.03
C MET A 182 -23.89 0.28 9.50
N GLU A 183 -24.16 0.52 10.79
CA GLU A 183 -25.53 0.76 11.23
C GLU A 183 -25.89 2.22 10.88
N SER A 184 -26.96 2.37 10.09
CA SER A 184 -27.62 3.62 9.75
C SER A 184 -28.33 4.19 10.99
N THR A 185 -27.58 4.65 11.99
CA THR A 185 -28.13 5.32 13.19
C THR A 185 -27.15 6.44 13.55
N THR A 186 -27.27 7.64 12.99
CA THR A 186 -28.16 8.69 13.48
C THR A 186 -28.05 9.88 12.52
N SER A 187 -29.20 10.41 12.09
CA SER A 187 -29.58 11.73 11.54
C SER A 187 -28.62 12.70 10.80
N GLU A 188 -27.30 12.53 10.80
CA GLU A 188 -26.31 13.44 10.23
C GLU A 188 -25.24 12.66 9.44
N GLN A 189 -25.68 11.92 8.41
CA GLN A 189 -24.75 11.40 7.39
C GLN A 189 -24.31 12.56 6.48
N GLN A 190 -23.28 13.30 6.88
CA GLN A 190 -22.49 14.08 5.93
C GLN A 190 -21.39 13.16 5.37
N SER A 191 -21.31 13.02 4.05
CA SER A 191 -20.17 12.33 3.44
C SER A 191 -18.87 13.07 3.82
N LEU A 192 -17.71 12.40 3.92
CA LEU A 192 -16.45 13.10 4.23
C LEU A 192 -16.20 14.28 3.27
N ALA A 193 -16.57 14.08 2.00
CA ALA A 193 -16.52 15.12 0.97
C ALA A 193 -17.46 16.30 1.30
N GLN A 194 -18.60 16.08 1.95
CA GLN A 194 -19.48 17.15 2.43
C GLN A 194 -18.99 17.77 3.74
N SER A 195 -18.50 16.99 4.70
CA SER A 195 -18.02 17.48 6.00
C SER A 195 -16.72 18.27 5.88
N LEU A 196 -15.87 17.91 4.91
CA LEU A 196 -14.55 18.51 4.69
C LEU A 196 -14.46 19.27 3.36
N ASN A 197 -15.57 19.37 2.63
CA ASN A 197 -15.69 19.99 1.30
C ASN A 197 -14.57 19.56 0.32
N VAL A 198 -14.03 18.35 0.46
CA VAL A 198 -12.87 17.87 -0.33
C VAL A 198 -13.24 17.81 -1.81
N SER A 199 -12.36 18.26 -2.70
CA SER A 199 -12.56 18.15 -4.16
C SER A 199 -12.78 16.68 -4.53
N ALA A 200 -13.97 16.38 -5.07
CA ALA A 200 -14.56 15.04 -5.18
C ALA A 200 -13.99 14.18 -6.33
N THR A 201 -12.68 13.97 -6.38
CA THR A 201 -12.07 13.10 -7.41
C THR A 201 -11.91 11.64 -7.01
N ALA A 202 -12.18 11.24 -5.74
CA ALA A 202 -11.80 9.91 -5.24
C ALA A 202 -12.89 9.13 -4.46
N GLY A 203 -14.18 9.37 -4.73
CA GLY A 203 -15.27 8.54 -4.20
C GLY A 203 -15.19 8.30 -2.69
N TRP A 204 -15.13 9.37 -1.90
CA TRP A 204 -15.09 9.33 -0.44
C TRP A 204 -16.44 8.83 0.07
N GLY A 205 -16.52 7.57 0.49
CA GLY A 205 -17.71 7.02 1.12
C GLY A 205 -18.13 7.82 2.38
N PRO A 206 -19.23 7.42 3.04
CA PRO A 206 -19.60 8.00 4.32
C PRO A 206 -18.49 7.78 5.36
N VAL A 207 -18.07 8.83 6.06
CA VAL A 207 -17.08 8.78 7.16
C VAL A 207 -17.70 9.38 8.41
N SER A 208 -17.31 8.89 9.58
CA SER A 208 -17.91 9.28 10.85
C SER A 208 -17.63 10.71 11.28
N ALA A 209 -18.51 11.20 12.16
CA ALA A 209 -18.33 12.41 12.96
C ALA A 209 -17.05 12.41 13.82
N SER A 210 -16.46 11.26 14.16
CA SER A 210 -15.26 11.20 15.01
C SER A 210 -14.00 11.74 14.31
N VAL A 211 -13.86 11.52 13.00
CA VAL A 211 -12.78 12.11 12.21
C VAL A 211 -12.96 13.63 12.13
N SER A 212 -14.20 14.09 12.01
CA SER A 212 -14.55 15.51 12.03
C SER A 212 -14.23 16.17 13.38
N ALA A 213 -14.42 15.46 14.50
CA ALA A 213 -14.06 15.93 15.83
C ALA A 213 -12.54 16.07 16.01
N SER A 214 -11.75 15.07 15.59
CA SER A 214 -10.27 15.13 15.65
C SER A 214 -9.70 16.27 14.79
N LEU A 215 -10.36 16.63 13.69
CA LEU A 215 -10.00 17.76 12.84
C LEU A 215 -10.36 19.13 13.45
N SER A 216 -11.41 19.18 14.27
CA SER A 216 -11.85 20.40 14.96
C SER A 216 -11.03 20.72 16.22
N SER A 217 -10.43 19.69 16.84
CA SER A 217 -9.53 19.86 17.97
C SER A 217 -8.09 19.94 17.46
N ASN A 218 -7.45 21.10 17.58
CA ASN A 218 -6.00 21.32 17.37
C ASN A 218 -5.13 20.51 18.37
N THR A 219 -5.31 19.19 18.44
CA THR A 219 -4.59 18.31 19.37
C THR A 219 -3.44 17.66 18.62
N SER A 220 -2.22 17.93 19.04
CA SER A 220 -0.98 17.32 18.54
C SER A 220 -0.82 15.83 18.90
N THR A 221 -1.90 15.14 19.24
CA THR A 221 -1.91 13.76 19.73
C THR A 221 -2.62 12.90 18.70
N PHE A 222 -1.93 11.87 18.17
CA PHE A 222 -2.52 10.96 17.20
C PHE A 222 -3.77 10.26 17.77
N GLN A 223 -4.90 10.42 17.09
CA GLN A 223 -6.17 9.78 17.45
C GLN A 223 -6.50 8.68 16.44
N GLN A 224 -6.34 7.42 16.84
CA GLN A 224 -6.86 6.29 16.07
C GLN A 224 -8.30 6.02 16.52
N VAL A 225 -9.26 6.23 15.63
CA VAL A 225 -10.65 5.86 15.86
C VAL A 225 -11.00 4.69 14.96
N THR A 226 -11.04 3.49 15.54
CA THR A 226 -11.65 2.35 14.87
C THR A 226 -13.16 2.59 14.82
N LEU A 227 -13.69 2.83 13.63
CA LEU A 227 -15.13 3.00 13.44
C LEU A 227 -15.81 1.64 13.37
N SER A 228 -16.09 1.09 14.53
CA SER A 228 -17.04 -0.01 14.67
C SER A 228 -18.38 0.56 15.15
N SER A 229 -19.25 0.97 14.23
CA SER A 229 -20.69 0.95 14.53
C SER A 229 -21.09 -0.53 14.61
N GLN A 230 -21.49 -0.95 15.81
CA GLN A 230 -21.32 -2.30 16.30
C GLN A 230 -22.64 -3.08 16.27
N GLN A 231 -23.03 -3.58 15.10
CA GLN A 231 -24.04 -4.64 15.05
C GLN A 231 -23.33 -5.99 15.23
N THR A 232 -23.08 -6.37 16.48
CA THR A 232 -22.51 -7.68 16.83
C THR A 232 -23.53 -8.76 16.50
N THR A 233 -23.46 -9.31 15.29
CA THR A 233 -24.23 -10.51 14.97
C THR A 233 -23.42 -11.72 15.40
N PHE A 234 -23.87 -12.37 16.48
CA PHE A 234 -23.30 -13.65 16.89
C PHE A 234 -23.77 -14.72 15.92
N VAL A 235 -22.92 -15.05 14.94
CA VAL A 235 -23.15 -16.19 14.07
C VAL A 235 -22.43 -17.39 14.68
N SER A 236 -23.21 -18.27 15.32
CA SER A 236 -22.73 -19.58 15.73
C SER A 236 -22.90 -20.52 14.54
N ARG A 237 -21.80 -20.97 13.95
CA ARG A 237 -21.82 -22.00 12.90
C ARG A 237 -21.18 -23.26 13.47
N THR A 238 -21.95 -24.34 13.52
CA THR A 238 -21.39 -25.67 13.71
C THR A 238 -20.80 -26.12 12.39
N LEU A 239 -19.51 -26.41 12.40
CA LEU A 239 -18.83 -26.98 11.26
C LEU A 239 -19.06 -28.48 11.27
N GLU A 240 -19.50 -29.01 10.14
CA GLU A 240 -19.64 -30.44 9.98
C GLU A 240 -18.26 -31.11 9.97
N PRO A 241 -18.13 -32.31 10.55
CA PRO A 241 -16.88 -33.06 10.54
C PRO A 241 -16.44 -33.33 9.10
N ALA A 242 -15.21 -32.95 8.79
CA ALA A 242 -14.57 -33.23 7.52
C ALA A 242 -13.69 -34.46 7.66
N SER A 243 -13.64 -35.31 6.63
CA SER A 243 -12.77 -36.50 6.61
C SER A 243 -11.27 -36.16 6.56
N GLU A 244 -10.93 -34.89 6.34
CA GLU A 244 -9.55 -34.40 6.19
C GLU A 244 -9.38 -33.08 6.93
N ALA A 245 -8.14 -32.81 7.37
CA ALA A 245 -7.79 -31.56 8.04
C ALA A 245 -7.99 -30.37 7.09
N ARG A 246 -8.58 -29.28 7.62
CA ARG A 246 -8.84 -28.06 6.85
C ARG A 246 -8.56 -26.82 7.68
N THR A 247 -7.97 -25.82 7.03
CA THR A 247 -7.79 -24.47 7.58
C THR A 247 -8.64 -23.51 6.78
N THR A 248 -9.53 -22.76 7.42
CA THR A 248 -10.34 -21.72 6.78
C THR A 248 -9.80 -20.35 7.17
N LEU A 249 -9.37 -19.58 6.16
CA LEU A 249 -8.91 -18.21 6.33
C LEU A 249 -10.01 -17.25 5.85
N TYR A 250 -10.33 -16.27 6.69
CA TYR A 250 -11.29 -15.21 6.39
C TYR A 250 -10.55 -13.93 6.07
N TRP A 251 -10.91 -13.29 4.96
CA TRP A 251 -10.28 -12.09 4.46
C TRP A 251 -11.28 -10.96 4.36
N GLN A 252 -10.92 -9.82 4.92
CA GLN A 252 -11.74 -8.63 4.89
C GLN A 252 -10.98 -7.51 4.19
N LEU A 253 -11.57 -6.94 3.15
CA LEU A 253 -11.07 -5.72 2.54
C LEU A 253 -11.15 -4.62 3.61
N THR A 254 -10.02 -4.07 4.01
CA THR A 254 -9.91 -3.07 5.06
C THR A 254 -9.51 -1.75 4.45
N GLU A 255 -10.20 -0.69 4.85
CA GLU A 255 -9.94 0.68 4.49
C GLU A 255 -9.31 1.43 5.65
N VAL A 256 -8.28 2.24 5.36
CA VAL A 256 -7.64 3.16 6.29
C VAL A 256 -7.69 4.56 5.72
N ILE A 257 -8.35 5.47 6.41
CA ILE A 257 -8.33 6.90 6.10
C ILE A 257 -7.43 7.57 7.13
N THR A 258 -6.32 8.14 6.68
CA THR A 258 -5.37 8.84 7.55
C THR A 258 -5.39 10.32 7.22
N VAL A 259 -5.52 11.14 8.27
CA VAL A 259 -5.39 12.60 8.22
C VAL A 259 -3.98 12.95 8.65
N PHE A 260 -3.27 13.68 7.81
CA PHE A 260 -1.94 14.22 8.06
C PHE A 260 -2.01 15.74 8.26
N ALA A 261 -1.19 16.26 9.15
CA ALA A 261 -0.83 17.67 9.19
C ALA A 261 0.59 17.84 8.66
N LYS A 262 0.87 19.00 8.09
CA LYS A 262 2.24 19.40 7.74
C LYS A 262 2.91 19.97 8.98
N ASP A 263 4.13 19.50 9.29
CA ASP A 263 4.97 20.11 10.31
C ASP A 263 5.71 21.36 9.78
N SER A 264 6.61 21.95 10.58
CA SER A 264 7.40 23.12 10.18
C SER A 264 8.35 22.87 9.00
N ASN A 265 8.64 21.60 8.69
CA ASN A 265 9.51 21.17 7.60
C ASN A 265 8.70 20.63 6.40
N ASP A 266 7.40 20.93 6.34
CA ASP A 266 6.46 20.42 5.34
C ASP A 266 6.35 18.88 5.29
N SER A 267 6.76 18.20 6.37
CA SER A 267 6.65 16.76 6.50
C SER A 267 5.26 16.37 6.99
N LEU A 268 4.69 15.30 6.42
CA LEU A 268 3.36 14.82 6.78
C LEU A 268 3.42 13.99 8.06
N VAL A 269 2.78 14.51 9.13
CA VAL A 269 2.66 13.85 10.43
C VAL A 269 1.21 13.38 10.63
N PRO A 270 0.96 12.09 10.87
CA PRO A 270 -0.40 11.58 11.05
C PRO A 270 -1.02 12.17 12.33
N GLN A 271 -2.22 12.74 12.20
CA GLN A 271 -2.99 13.33 13.30
C GLN A 271 -4.14 12.44 13.72
N ALA A 272 -4.82 11.81 12.75
CA ALA A 272 -5.91 10.91 13.02
C ALA A 272 -5.96 9.79 11.98
N SER A 273 -6.51 8.65 12.36
CA SER A 273 -6.84 7.60 11.41
C SER A 273 -8.16 6.94 11.73
N SER A 274 -8.85 6.52 10.69
CA SER A 274 -10.01 5.66 10.76
C SER A 274 -9.73 4.36 10.03
N ILE A 275 -10.06 3.23 10.67
CA ILE A 275 -9.89 1.89 10.10
C ILE A 275 -11.27 1.24 10.04
N THR A 276 -11.68 0.82 8.85
CA THR A 276 -13.00 0.24 8.59
C THR A 276 -12.88 -1.04 7.77
N GLY A 277 -13.48 -2.13 8.25
CA GLY A 277 -13.61 -3.37 7.49
C GLY A 277 -14.82 -3.32 6.57
N LEU A 278 -14.63 -3.58 5.27
CA LEU A 278 -15.66 -3.60 4.24
C LEU A 278 -16.25 -5.00 4.11
N GLN A 279 -17.52 -5.09 3.70
CA GLN A 279 -18.19 -6.34 3.36
C GLN A 279 -18.13 -6.57 1.83
N PRO A 280 -18.16 -7.84 1.37
CA PRO A 280 -18.24 -9.07 2.16
C PRO A 280 -16.89 -9.50 2.75
N ILE A 281 -16.94 -10.31 3.81
CA ILE A 281 -15.79 -11.11 4.26
C ILE A 281 -15.72 -12.35 3.36
N LEU A 282 -14.55 -12.60 2.76
CA LEU A 282 -14.30 -13.73 1.89
C LEU A 282 -13.70 -14.90 2.69
N ALA A 283 -14.21 -16.11 2.51
CA ALA A 283 -13.74 -17.29 3.22
C ALA A 283 -13.12 -18.29 2.22
N TYR A 284 -11.89 -18.72 2.50
CA TYR A 284 -11.18 -19.72 1.70
C TYR A 284 -10.69 -20.85 2.57
N ALA A 285 -11.00 -22.09 2.19
CA ALA A 285 -10.54 -23.29 2.85
C ALA A 285 -9.31 -23.87 2.15
N TYR A 286 -8.33 -24.29 2.94
CA TYR A 286 -7.07 -24.85 2.50
C TYR A 286 -6.81 -26.17 3.20
N HIS A 287 -6.25 -27.13 2.47
CA HIS A 287 -5.74 -28.38 3.03
C HIS A 287 -4.27 -28.16 3.41
N PRO A 288 -3.88 -28.34 4.70
CA PRO A 288 -2.51 -28.12 5.15
C PRO A 288 -1.46 -28.92 4.36
N ASP A 289 -1.82 -30.13 3.93
CA ASP A 289 -0.93 -31.02 3.18
C ASP A 289 -0.86 -30.72 1.67
N GLN A 290 -1.71 -29.80 1.18
CA GLN A 290 -1.77 -29.39 -0.23
C GLN A 290 -1.32 -27.93 -0.43
N LEU A 291 -0.67 -27.34 0.58
CA LEU A 291 -0.13 -25.98 0.44
C LEU A 291 0.98 -25.97 -0.61
N ALA A 292 0.93 -24.98 -1.50
CA ALA A 292 1.93 -24.82 -2.53
C ALA A 292 3.30 -24.58 -1.89
N GLU A 293 4.35 -25.12 -2.52
CA GLU A 293 5.72 -24.78 -2.13
C GLU A 293 5.92 -23.26 -2.22
N PRO A 294 6.71 -22.68 -1.29
CA PRO A 294 6.91 -21.25 -1.26
C PRO A 294 7.52 -20.89 -2.61
N ARG A 295 6.97 -19.86 -3.26
CA ARG A 295 7.63 -19.29 -4.43
C ARG A 295 9.03 -18.88 -3.96
N ARG A 296 10.04 -19.67 -4.31
CA ARG A 296 11.43 -19.34 -4.02
C ARG A 296 11.62 -17.96 -4.63
N ARG A 297 11.85 -16.95 -3.79
CA ARG A 297 12.51 -15.74 -4.28
C ARG A 297 13.77 -16.29 -4.92
N SER A 298 13.86 -16.20 -6.24
CA SER A 298 15.07 -16.57 -6.96
C SER A 298 16.16 -15.70 -6.37
N ARG A 299 16.83 -16.23 -5.33
CA ARG A 299 18.12 -15.74 -4.92
C ARG A 299 18.92 -15.98 -6.19
N MET A 300 19.31 -14.90 -6.86
CA MET A 300 20.28 -15.00 -7.94
C MET A 300 21.36 -15.94 -7.43
N THR A 301 21.57 -17.04 -8.14
CA THR A 301 22.60 -17.99 -7.76
C THR A 301 23.94 -17.24 -7.76
N ALA A 302 24.93 -17.74 -7.02
CA ALA A 302 26.26 -17.13 -7.04
C ALA A 302 26.78 -16.98 -8.49
N GLU A 303 26.47 -17.96 -9.36
CA GLU A 303 26.74 -17.90 -10.81
C GLU A 303 25.94 -16.83 -11.56
N GLU A 304 24.68 -16.57 -11.22
CA GLU A 304 23.92 -15.46 -11.83
C GLU A 304 24.41 -14.10 -11.35
N ARG A 305 24.90 -14.00 -10.10
CA ARG A 305 25.61 -12.81 -9.61
C ARG A 305 26.96 -12.60 -10.30
N GLU A 306 27.62 -13.68 -10.70
CA GLU A 306 28.92 -13.66 -11.39
C GLU A 306 28.78 -13.47 -12.91
N ARG A 307 27.63 -13.84 -13.49
CA ARG A 307 27.25 -13.56 -14.90
C ARG A 307 26.50 -12.26 -15.10
N ALA A 308 25.91 -11.67 -14.06
CA ALA A 308 25.59 -10.26 -14.10
C ALA A 308 26.90 -9.53 -14.39
N PRO A 309 26.93 -8.58 -15.35
CA PRO A 309 28.15 -7.84 -15.64
C PRO A 309 28.71 -7.35 -14.31
N SER A 310 29.94 -7.78 -13.98
CA SER A 310 30.65 -7.23 -12.85
C SER A 310 30.68 -5.73 -13.09
N VAL A 311 29.91 -4.98 -12.29
CA VAL A 311 30.04 -3.54 -12.21
C VAL A 311 31.39 -3.32 -11.51
N ASP A 312 32.47 -3.53 -12.25
CA ASP A 312 33.72 -2.84 -11.99
C ASP A 312 33.38 -1.37 -12.17
N SER A 313 32.91 -0.74 -11.10
CA SER A 313 32.41 0.62 -11.07
C SER A 313 33.33 1.56 -11.85
N PRO A 314 32.96 2.03 -13.05
CA PRO A 314 33.58 3.21 -13.60
C PRO A 314 32.80 4.40 -13.05
N GLY A 315 33.01 4.72 -11.76
CA GLY A 315 32.60 5.99 -11.13
C GLY A 315 31.32 6.65 -11.69
N GLY A 316 30.23 5.90 -11.80
CA GLY A 316 28.95 6.42 -12.30
C GLY A 316 28.37 7.36 -11.26
N HIS A 317 28.58 8.66 -11.46
CA HIS A 317 28.03 9.70 -10.60
C HIS A 317 26.54 9.88 -10.89
N THR A 318 25.68 9.30 -10.05
CA THR A 318 24.29 9.77 -9.97
C THR A 318 24.32 11.19 -9.41
N ARG A 319 23.55 12.12 -10.00
CA ARG A 319 23.28 13.47 -9.47
C ARG A 319 21.79 13.57 -9.21
N THR A 320 21.41 14.13 -8.07
CA THR A 320 20.01 14.31 -7.70
C THR A 320 19.80 15.78 -7.39
N GLU A 321 18.85 16.43 -8.07
CA GLU A 321 18.51 17.82 -7.81
C GLU A 321 17.03 17.93 -7.48
N LEU A 322 16.74 18.46 -6.28
CA LEU A 322 15.37 18.79 -5.89
C LEU A 322 14.93 20.05 -6.65
N LEU A 323 13.81 19.95 -7.35
CA LEU A 323 13.20 21.11 -7.98
C LEU A 323 12.36 21.84 -6.92
N GLN A 324 12.73 23.08 -6.60
CA GLN A 324 11.86 23.96 -5.82
C GLN A 324 10.74 24.45 -6.74
N GLY A 325 9.50 24.05 -6.44
CA GLY A 325 8.27 24.56 -7.05
C GLY A 325 7.75 25.79 -6.35
#